data_AF-A0A1V5X9Y5-F1
#
_entry.id   AF-A0A1V5X9Y5-F1
#
_cell.length_a   1.000
_cell.length_b   1.000
_cell.length_c   1.000
_cell.angle_alpha   90.00
_cell.angle_beta   90.00
_cell.angle_gamma   90.00
#
_symmetry.space_group_name_H-M   'P 1'
#
loop_
_entity.id
_entity.type
_entity.pdbx_description
1 polymer ?
#
loop_
_entity_poly.entity_id
_entity_poly.type
_entity_poly.pdbx_seq_one_letter_code
_entity_poly.pdbx_strand_id
1 'polypeptide(L)'
;MPYKARRQCGHPGCPALVEAGTRCCPEHRRQYNRRDNADHYDRRWRKISKLYLAKNPLCAKCQRAGRLTPATETHHIIPVSAGGSDAEENLMALCKSCHSRISLEEIRNG
;
A
#
# COMPACT_ATOMS: atom_id res chain seq x y z
N MET A 1 -4.87 -30.79 30.66
CA MET A 1 -4.95 -29.62 29.75
C MET A 1 -5.40 -30.11 28.39
N PRO A 2 -6.45 -29.55 27.75
CA PRO A 2 -6.87 -30.02 26.44
C PRO A 2 -5.79 -29.72 25.40
N TYR A 3 -5.18 -30.77 24.87
CA TYR A 3 -4.20 -30.66 23.79
C TYR A 3 -4.92 -30.29 22.49
N LYS A 4 -4.48 -29.22 21.84
CA LYS A 4 -5.09 -28.75 20.61
C LYS A 4 -4.46 -29.51 19.45
N ALA A 5 -5.28 -30.27 18.71
CA ALA A 5 -4.81 -31.08 17.60
C ALA A 5 -4.05 -30.22 16.57
N ARG A 6 -2.94 -30.77 16.06
CA ARG A 6 -2.19 -30.17 14.95
C ARG A 6 -3.09 -30.06 13.72
N ARG A 7 -2.94 -28.96 12.99
CA ARG A 7 -3.73 -28.66 11.79
C ARG A 7 -2.86 -28.75 10.55
N GLN A 8 -3.48 -28.97 9.39
CA GLN A 8 -2.78 -28.84 8.12
C GLN A 8 -2.33 -27.39 7.89
N CYS A 9 -1.19 -27.24 7.22
CA CYS A 9 -0.68 -25.97 6.72
C CYS A 9 -1.74 -25.28 5.86
N GLY A 10 -1.91 -23.96 6.03
CA GLY A 10 -2.89 -23.20 5.23
C GLY A 10 -2.50 -22.97 3.77
N HIS A 11 -1.29 -23.38 3.34
CA HIS A 11 -0.86 -23.27 1.94
C HIS A 11 -1.56 -24.34 1.09
N PRO A 12 -2.21 -23.98 -0.02
CA PRO A 12 -2.92 -24.95 -0.87
C PRO A 12 -2.00 -26.09 -1.30
N GLY A 13 -2.42 -27.34 -1.06
CA GLY A 13 -1.67 -28.54 -1.43
C GLY A 13 -0.45 -28.87 -0.55
N CYS A 14 -0.17 -28.12 0.52
CA CYS A 14 0.92 -28.45 1.44
C CYS A 14 0.48 -29.49 2.47
N PRO A 15 1.08 -30.69 2.52
CA PRO A 15 0.68 -31.75 3.46
C PRO A 15 1.21 -31.55 4.88
N ALA A 16 2.03 -30.52 5.13
CA ALA A 16 2.69 -30.32 6.41
C ALA A 16 1.68 -30.04 7.55
N LEU A 17 1.86 -30.69 8.70
CA LEU A 17 1.11 -30.41 9.91
C LEU A 17 1.81 -29.32 10.74
N VAL A 18 1.03 -28.37 11.25
CA VAL A 18 1.51 -27.25 12.06
C VAL A 18 0.79 -27.22 13.40
N GLU A 19 1.46 -26.64 14.40
CA GLU A 19 0.89 -26.42 15.73
C GLU A 19 -0.37 -25.55 15.65
N ALA A 20 -1.34 -25.87 16.50
CA ALA A 20 -2.59 -25.13 16.53
C ALA A 20 -2.35 -23.66 16.92
N GLY A 21 -2.77 -22.73 16.07
CA GLY A 21 -2.48 -21.30 16.20
C GLY A 21 -1.42 -20.79 15.20
N THR A 22 -0.67 -21.70 14.58
CA THR A 22 0.22 -21.37 13.46
C THR A 22 -0.54 -21.45 12.14
N ARG A 23 -0.35 -20.45 11.27
CA ARG A 23 -1.05 -20.35 9.97
C ARG A 23 -0.48 -21.29 8.91
N CYS A 24 0.83 -21.44 8.86
CA CYS A 24 1.54 -22.17 7.82
C CYS A 24 2.88 -22.70 8.34
N CYS A 25 3.46 -23.69 7.66
CA CYS A 25 4.74 -24.28 8.05
C CYS A 25 5.90 -23.29 7.84
N PRO A 26 7.10 -23.55 8.41
CA PRO A 26 8.25 -22.65 8.30
C PRO A 26 8.62 -22.28 6.86
N GLU A 27 8.48 -23.22 5.92
CA GLU A 27 8.74 -23.03 4.49
C GLU A 27 7.83 -21.95 3.87
N HIS A 28 6.53 -21.97 4.21
CA HIS A 28 5.55 -21.04 3.68
C HIS A 28 5.39 -19.76 4.51
N ARG A 29 6.02 -19.69 5.70
CA ARG A 29 5.94 -18.54 6.60
C ARG A 29 6.34 -17.24 5.93
N ARG A 30 7.39 -17.24 5.11
CA ARG A 30 7.86 -16.03 4.40
C ARG A 30 6.82 -15.51 3.40
N GLN A 31 6.16 -16.39 2.65
CA GLN A 31 5.17 -16.01 1.65
C GLN A 31 3.94 -15.37 2.30
N TYR A 32 3.39 -16.00 3.34
CA TYR A 32 2.24 -15.46 4.07
C TYR A 32 2.58 -14.15 4.78
N ASN A 33 3.75 -14.07 5.43
CA ASN A 33 4.19 -12.82 6.06
C ASN A 33 4.29 -11.67 5.04
N ARG A 34 4.86 -11.90 3.85
CA ARG A 34 4.94 -10.86 2.80
C ARG A 34 3.56 -10.38 2.37
N ARG A 35 2.61 -11.31 2.16
CA ARG A 35 1.22 -10.97 1.81
C ARG A 35 0.53 -10.18 2.92
N ASP A 36 0.61 -10.66 4.16
CA ASP A 36 -0.01 -9.99 5.29
C ASP A 36 0.53 -8.55 5.43
N ASN A 37 1.85 -8.36 5.34
CA ASN A 37 2.46 -7.03 5.38
C ASN A 37 2.00 -6.13 4.21
N ALA A 38 1.92 -6.66 2.99
CA ALA A 38 1.40 -5.91 1.85
C ALA A 38 -0.07 -5.49 2.05
N ASP A 39 -0.92 -6.40 2.53
CA ASP A 39 -2.34 -6.13 2.80
C ASP A 39 -2.53 -5.12 3.94
N HIS A 40 -1.66 -5.13 4.95
CA HIS A 40 -1.67 -4.16 6.05
C HIS A 40 -1.22 -2.77 5.57
N TYR A 41 -0.16 -2.71 4.77
CA TYR A 41 0.32 -1.45 4.20
C TYR A 41 -0.73 -0.83 3.27
N ASP A 42 -1.32 -1.62 2.38
CA ASP A 42 -2.37 -1.16 1.46
C ASP A 42 -3.61 -0.62 2.22
N ARG A 43 -4.05 -1.29 3.28
CA ARG A 43 -5.15 -0.78 4.14
C ARG A 43 -4.81 0.54 4.83
N ARG A 44 -3.60 0.66 5.37
CA ARG A 44 -3.12 1.90 6.00
C ARG A 44 -3.06 3.03 4.98
N TRP A 45 -2.46 2.78 3.82
CA TRP A 45 -2.33 3.73 2.73
C TRP A 45 -3.69 4.22 2.24
N ARG A 46 -4.64 3.30 1.98
CA ARG A 46 -6.02 3.66 1.58
C ARG A 46 -6.69 4.62 2.56
N LYS A 47 -6.48 4.44 3.87
CA LYS A 47 -7.00 5.35 4.90
C LYS A 47 -6.34 6.72 4.84
N ILE A 48 -5.01 6.77 4.75
CA ILE A 48 -4.24 8.02 4.69
C ILE A 48 -4.60 8.81 3.42
N SER A 49 -4.56 8.16 2.26
CA SER A 49 -4.90 8.76 0.97
C SER A 49 -6.32 9.35 0.97
N LYS A 50 -7.31 8.61 1.48
CA LYS A 50 -8.69 9.12 1.59
C LYS A 50 -8.80 10.37 2.47
N LEU A 51 -8.16 10.36 3.64
CA LEU A 51 -8.16 11.51 4.54
C LEU A 51 -7.44 12.72 3.92
N TYR A 52 -6.32 12.47 3.27
CA TYR A 52 -5.54 13.51 2.62
C TYR A 52 -6.29 14.16 1.45
N LEU A 53 -6.97 13.37 0.60
CA LEU A 53 -7.82 13.89 -0.48
C LEU A 53 -9.03 14.67 0.04
N ALA A 54 -9.62 14.26 1.17
CA ALA A 54 -10.70 15.02 1.79
C ALA A 54 -10.25 16.41 2.26
N LYS A 55 -9.00 16.54 2.76
CA LYS A 55 -8.41 17.83 3.13
C LYS A 55 -7.92 18.64 1.92
N ASN A 56 -7.52 17.96 0.85
CA ASN A 56 -6.93 18.55 -0.35
C ASN A 56 -7.78 18.21 -1.59
N PRO A 57 -8.96 18.82 -1.75
CA PRO A 57 -9.93 18.43 -2.77
C PRO A 57 -9.51 18.81 -4.20
N LEU A 58 -8.48 19.63 -4.37
CA LEU A 58 -8.06 20.18 -5.65
C LEU A 58 -6.65 19.72 -6.02
N CYS A 59 -6.44 19.43 -7.30
CA CYS A 59 -5.16 19.02 -7.86
C CYS A 59 -4.10 20.12 -7.67
N ALA A 60 -3.03 19.81 -6.95
CA ALA A 60 -1.95 20.76 -6.63
C ALA A 60 -1.20 21.27 -7.87
N LYS A 61 -1.04 20.43 -8.91
CA LYS A 61 -0.44 20.87 -10.19
C LYS A 61 -1.40 21.76 -11.01
N CYS A 62 -2.70 21.47 -11.01
CA CYS A 62 -3.68 22.31 -11.69
C CYS A 62 -3.83 23.67 -11.00
N GLN A 63 -3.90 23.69 -9.67
CA GLN A 63 -4.00 24.94 -8.90
C GLN A 63 -2.83 25.88 -9.19
N ARG A 64 -1.60 25.35 -9.20
CA ARG A 64 -0.39 26.13 -9.59
C ARG A 64 -0.44 26.68 -11.02
N ALA A 65 -1.20 26.04 -11.90
CA ALA A 65 -1.44 26.48 -13.27
C ALA A 65 -2.73 27.32 -13.42
N GLY A 66 -3.32 27.80 -12.32
CA GLY A 66 -4.55 28.60 -12.34
C GLY A 66 -5.83 27.83 -12.67
N ARG A 67 -5.81 26.50 -12.62
CA ARG A 67 -6.97 25.64 -12.94
C ARG A 67 -7.53 24.97 -11.68
N LEU A 68 -8.85 25.01 -11.51
CA LEU A 68 -9.55 24.29 -10.46
C LEU A 68 -10.00 22.93 -10.97
N THR A 69 -9.19 21.89 -10.69
CA THR A 69 -9.50 20.51 -11.06
C THR A 69 -9.59 19.65 -9.81
N PRO A 70 -10.63 18.83 -9.62
CA PRO A 70 -10.70 17.91 -8.49
C PRO A 70 -9.49 16.97 -8.42
N ALA A 71 -8.97 16.75 -7.22
CA ALA A 71 -8.00 15.69 -6.98
C ALA A 71 -8.72 14.36 -6.79
N THR A 72 -8.17 13.30 -7.38
CA THR A 72 -8.72 11.94 -7.31
C THR A 72 -7.70 10.93 -6.81
N GLU A 73 -6.41 11.28 -6.84
CA GLU A 73 -5.30 10.39 -6.53
C GLU A 73 -4.30 11.11 -5.62
N THR A 74 -3.71 10.36 -4.68
CA THR A 74 -2.62 10.84 -3.81
C THR A 74 -1.31 10.28 -4.33
N HIS A 75 -0.34 11.16 -4.56
CA HIS A 75 1.00 10.80 -5.04
C HIS A 75 2.02 10.99 -3.92
N HIS A 76 2.95 10.06 -3.76
CA HIS A 76 4.13 10.24 -2.91
C HIS A 76 5.18 11.07 -3.66
N ILE A 77 5.61 12.20 -3.12
CA ILE A 77 6.62 13.08 -3.75
C ILE A 77 7.98 12.36 -3.84
N ILE A 78 8.38 11.70 -2.75
CA ILE A 78 9.48 10.74 -2.71
C ILE A 78 8.83 9.35 -2.72
N PRO A 79 9.15 8.49 -3.71
CA PRO A 79 8.61 7.13 -3.76
C PRO A 79 8.94 6.32 -2.50
N VAL A 80 8.02 5.45 -2.09
CA VAL A 80 8.23 4.54 -0.94
C VAL A 80 9.44 3.64 -1.15
N SER A 81 9.71 3.22 -2.39
CA SER A 81 10.90 2.46 -2.78
C SER A 81 12.21 3.22 -2.56
N ALA A 82 12.16 4.56 -2.57
CA ALA A 82 13.29 5.45 -2.31
C ALA A 82 13.32 5.97 -0.85
N GLY A 83 12.51 5.38 0.05
CA GLY A 83 12.45 5.78 1.46
C GLY A 83 11.42 6.87 1.79
N GLY A 84 10.52 7.19 0.87
CA GLY A 84 9.42 8.12 1.11
C GLY A 84 8.47 7.66 2.22
N SER A 85 8.00 8.61 3.03
CA SER A 85 7.05 8.36 4.12
C SER A 85 5.60 8.64 3.69
N ASP A 86 4.63 8.15 4.47
CA ASP A 86 3.21 8.51 4.30
C ASP A 86 2.83 9.82 5.02
N ALA A 87 3.81 10.64 5.41
CA ALA A 87 3.58 11.93 6.08
C ALA A 87 2.98 12.94 5.08
N GLU A 88 2.07 13.81 5.54
CA GLU A 88 1.34 14.74 4.66
C GLU A 88 2.27 15.64 3.81
N GLU A 89 3.45 15.97 4.33
CA GLU A 89 4.51 16.73 3.65
C GLU A 89 5.11 16.01 2.42
N ASN A 90 5.05 14.67 2.40
CA ASN A 90 5.49 13.84 1.29
C ASN A 90 4.34 13.45 0.35
N LEU A 91 3.14 13.99 0.54
CA LEU A 91 1.97 13.67 -0.27
C LEU A 91 1.60 14.84 -1.19
N MET A 92 1.03 14.53 -2.35
CA MET A 92 0.48 15.51 -3.28
C MET A 92 -0.87 15.04 -3.82
N ALA A 93 -1.89 15.90 -3.73
CA ALA A 93 -3.21 15.63 -4.28
C ALA A 93 -3.24 15.97 -5.76
N LEU A 94 -3.60 15.01 -6.61
CA LEU A 94 -3.55 15.15 -8.07
C LEU A 94 -4.83 14.65 -8.72
N CYS A 95 -5.17 15.24 -9.86
CA CYS A 95 -6.09 14.63 -10.79
C CYS A 95 -5.38 13.51 -11.55
N LYS A 96 -6.16 12.54 -12.06
CA LYS A 96 -5.64 11.38 -12.81
C LYS A 96 -4.64 11.75 -13.91
N SER A 97 -4.91 12.79 -14.71
CA SER A 97 -4.02 13.20 -15.80
C SER A 97 -2.68 13.74 -15.30
N CYS A 98 -2.66 14.51 -14.21
CA CYS A 98 -1.42 15.00 -13.62
C CYS A 98 -0.64 13.89 -12.95
N HIS A 99 -1.32 12.95 -12.28
CA HIS A 99 -0.70 11.81 -11.64
C HIS A 99 -0.03 10.89 -12.66
N SER A 100 -0.75 10.48 -13.71
CA SER A 100 -0.17 9.65 -14.80
C SER A 100 1.07 10.31 -15.43
N ARG A 101 1.04 11.64 -15.63
CA ARG A 101 2.20 12.35 -16.19
C ARG A 101 3.42 12.31 -15.26
N ILE A 102 3.23 12.49 -13.95
CA ILE A 102 4.33 12.43 -12.98
C ILE A 102 4.91 11.02 -12.92
N SER A 103 4.07 9.99 -12.81
CA SER A 103 4.56 8.61 -12.75
C SER A 103 5.39 8.25 -13.97
N LEU A 104 5.02 8.75 -15.16
CA LEU A 104 5.83 8.57 -16.37
C LEU A 104 7.14 9.36 -16.35
N GLU A 105 7.13 10.58 -15.80
CA GLU A 105 8.35 11.38 -15.61
C GLU A 105 9.31 10.69 -14.63
N GLU A 106 8.81 10.12 -13.54
CA GLU A 106 9.61 9.39 -12.54
C GLU A 106 10.24 8.13 -13.11
N ILE A 107 9.50 7.33 -13.88
CA ILE A 107 10.02 6.13 -14.56
C ILE A 107 11.14 6.49 -15.55
N ARG A 108 11.07 7.66 -16.20
CA ARG A 108 12.11 8.10 -17.15
C ARG A 108 13.39 8.58 -16.48
N ASN A 109 13.29 9.02 -15.22
CA ASN A 109 14.38 9.66 -14.49
C ASN A 109 15.09 8.73 -13.48
N GLY A 110 14.62 7.49 -13.33
CA GLY A 110 15.21 6.45 -12.47
C GLY A 110 15.79 5.30 -13.29
#